data_AF-A0A3B8MI94-F1
#
_entry.id   AF-A0A3B8MI94-F1
#
_cell.length_a   1.000
_cell.length_b   1.000
_cell.length_c   1.000
_cell.angle_alpha   90.00
_cell.angle_beta   90.00
_cell.angle_gamma   90.00
#
_symmetry.space_group_name_H-M   'P 1'
#
loop_
_entity.id
_entity.type
_entity.pdbx_description
1 polymer ?
#
loop_
_entity_poly.entity_id
_entity_poly.type
_entity_poly.pdbx_seq_one_letter_code
_entity_poly.pdbx_strand_id
1 'polypeptide(L)'
;MNRTPAQSLDVTLGQLVQPILGEKGIELVELSISGNARRYVLRFFVDRPDGISIGECAQLSRELADVLDTYDPIDASYTLEVSSPGLTRPIKTRKDFERASGKAIRVITSFGHDHVGKLIDVSDEAIELEVEGETMSVALTNITKANLHFQI
;
A
#
# COMPACT_ATOMS: atom_id res chain seq x y z
N MET A 1 -7.58 24.75 -9.16
CA MET A 1 -7.79 23.32 -8.89
C MET A 1 -6.66 22.57 -9.59
N ASN A 2 -5.47 22.51 -8.99
CA ASN A 2 -4.30 21.91 -9.63
C ASN A 2 -4.15 20.47 -9.13
N ARG A 3 -4.57 19.49 -9.94
CA ARG A 3 -4.19 18.10 -9.73
C ARG A 3 -2.82 17.88 -10.40
N THR A 4 -1.87 17.34 -9.65
CA THR A 4 -0.53 17.00 -10.14
C THR A 4 -0.64 15.85 -11.17
N PRO A 5 0.14 15.81 -12.27
CA PRO A 5 0.06 14.75 -13.28
C PRO A 5 0.17 13.32 -12.73
N ALA A 6 0.88 13.15 -11.61
CA ALA A 6 1.05 11.87 -10.95
C ALA A 6 -0.24 11.33 -10.29
N GLN A 7 -1.15 12.20 -9.84
CA GLN A 7 -2.44 11.85 -9.20
C GLN A 7 -3.55 11.49 -10.21
N SER A 8 -3.33 11.72 -11.50
CA SER A 8 -4.23 11.23 -12.56
C SER A 8 -3.77 9.89 -13.11
N LEU A 9 -2.44 9.65 -13.13
CA LEU A 9 -1.87 8.45 -13.71
C LEU A 9 -2.00 7.25 -12.77
N ASP A 10 -1.74 7.43 -11.48
CA ASP A 10 -1.97 6.40 -10.45
C ASP A 10 -3.42 5.89 -10.44
N VAL A 11 -4.39 6.80 -10.53
CA VAL A 11 -5.82 6.44 -10.60
C VAL A 11 -6.12 5.65 -11.87
N THR A 12 -5.63 6.11 -13.02
CA THR A 12 -5.84 5.44 -14.31
C THR A 12 -5.23 4.04 -14.29
N LEU A 13 -3.97 3.91 -13.88
CA LEU A 13 -3.28 2.63 -13.77
C LEU A 13 -4.00 1.71 -12.78
N GLY A 14 -4.39 2.22 -11.62
CA GLY A 14 -5.15 1.47 -10.63
C GLY A 14 -6.45 0.91 -11.20
N GLN A 15 -7.21 1.72 -11.95
CA GLN A 15 -8.46 1.30 -12.58
C GLN A 15 -8.24 0.25 -13.68
N LEU A 16 -7.17 0.35 -14.46
CA LEU A 16 -6.85 -0.61 -15.51
C LEU A 16 -6.50 -2.00 -14.95
N VAL A 17 -5.77 -2.04 -13.83
CA VAL A 17 -5.32 -3.32 -13.26
C VAL A 17 -6.34 -3.96 -12.33
N GLN A 18 -7.27 -3.17 -11.77
CA GLN A 18 -8.23 -3.64 -10.77
C GLN A 18 -9.09 -4.85 -11.20
N PRO A 19 -9.59 -4.94 -12.45
CA PRO A 19 -10.33 -6.12 -12.91
C PRO A 19 -9.53 -7.42 -12.82
N ILE A 20 -8.27 -7.40 -13.29
CA ILE A 20 -7.36 -8.56 -13.27
C ILE A 20 -7.07 -9.00 -11.83
N LEU A 21 -6.78 -8.02 -10.97
CA LEU A 21 -6.50 -8.30 -9.55
C LEU A 21 -7.74 -8.88 -8.86
N GLY A 22 -8.92 -8.31 -9.13
CA GLY A 22 -10.19 -8.74 -8.58
C GLY A 22 -10.57 -10.18 -8.94
N GLU A 23 -10.37 -10.59 -10.20
CA GLU A 23 -10.62 -11.97 -10.66
C GLU A 23 -9.81 -13.02 -9.90
N LYS A 24 -8.64 -12.64 -9.39
CA LYS A 24 -7.73 -13.52 -8.65
C LYS A 24 -7.83 -13.37 -7.13
N GLY A 25 -8.74 -12.51 -6.64
CA GLY A 25 -8.86 -12.20 -5.21
C GLY A 25 -7.65 -11.46 -4.64
N ILE A 26 -6.88 -10.78 -5.49
CA ILE A 26 -5.69 -10.02 -5.13
C ILE A 26 -6.08 -8.54 -4.99
N GLU A 27 -5.53 -7.87 -4.00
CA GLU A 27 -5.75 -6.44 -3.79
C GLU A 27 -4.52 -5.63 -4.18
N LEU A 28 -4.75 -4.45 -4.77
CA LEU A 28 -3.70 -3.44 -4.95
C LEU A 28 -3.51 -2.70 -3.62
N VAL A 29 -2.39 -2.96 -2.95
CA VAL A 29 -2.02 -2.33 -1.67
C VAL A 29 -1.47 -0.92 -1.88
N GLU A 30 -0.60 -0.76 -2.87
CA GLU A 30 0.01 0.52 -3.21
C GLU A 30 0.51 0.53 -4.65
N LEU A 31 0.35 1.66 -5.32
CA LEU A 31 1.03 1.93 -6.57
C LEU A 31 2.06 3.04 -6.33
N SER A 32 3.32 2.72 -6.55
CA SER A 32 4.42 3.67 -6.47
C SER A 32 4.90 3.99 -7.89
N ILE A 33 4.84 5.27 -8.25
CA ILE A 33 5.35 5.79 -9.52
C ILE A 33 6.58 6.64 -9.18
N SER A 34 7.74 6.22 -9.64
CA SER A 34 9.00 6.92 -9.40
C SER A 34 9.78 7.08 -10.71
N GLY A 35 10.86 7.86 -10.66
CA GLY A 35 11.66 8.17 -11.85
C GLY A 35 11.40 9.59 -12.38
N ASN A 36 11.64 9.78 -13.67
CA ASN A 36 11.51 11.08 -14.34
C ASN A 36 10.81 10.93 -15.70
N ALA A 37 10.55 12.06 -16.36
CA ALA A 37 9.82 12.12 -17.63
C ALA A 37 10.38 11.25 -18.78
N ARG A 38 11.61 10.74 -18.68
CA ARG A 38 12.18 9.83 -19.69
C ARG A 38 12.11 8.36 -19.31
N ARG A 39 12.05 8.04 -18.02
CA ARG A 39 12.03 6.66 -17.53
C ARG A 39 11.31 6.58 -16.19
N TYR A 40 10.15 5.95 -16.20
CA TYR A 40 9.39 5.64 -15.00
C TYR A 40 9.71 4.25 -14.45
N VAL A 41 9.51 4.08 -13.15
CA VAL A 41 9.37 2.77 -12.52
C VAL A 41 7.99 2.73 -11.90
N LEU A 42 7.16 1.81 -12.40
CA LEU A 42 5.81 1.55 -11.91
C LEU A 42 5.87 0.31 -11.03
N ARG A 43 5.73 0.51 -9.72
CA ARG A 43 5.73 -0.60 -8.77
C ARG A 43 4.34 -0.80 -8.20
N PHE A 44 3.74 -1.94 -8.55
CA PHE A 44 2.46 -2.40 -8.02
C PHE A 44 2.73 -3.32 -6.83
N PHE A 45 2.39 -2.83 -5.64
CA PHE A 45 2.36 -3.64 -4.44
C PHE A 45 1.01 -4.33 -4.34
N VAL A 46 1.02 -5.65 -4.44
CA VAL A 46 -0.17 -6.49 -4.43
C VAL A 46 -0.12 -7.47 -3.27
N ASP A 47 -1.29 -7.81 -2.74
CA ASP A 47 -1.36 -8.76 -1.63
C ASP A 47 -2.69 -9.52 -1.63
N ARG A 48 -2.76 -10.56 -0.83
CA ARG A 48 -4.01 -11.21 -0.46
C ARG A 48 -3.86 -11.82 0.94
N PRO A 49 -4.95 -12.17 1.66
CA PRO A 49 -4.87 -12.58 3.06
C PRO A 49 -3.92 -13.76 3.36
N ASP A 50 -3.79 -14.69 2.42
CA ASP A 50 -2.89 -15.85 2.48
C ASP A 50 -1.47 -15.56 1.92
N GLY A 51 -1.21 -14.32 1.55
CA GLY A 51 0.02 -13.87 0.91
C GLY A 51 0.07 -14.19 -0.59
N ILE A 52 1.05 -13.58 -1.26
CA ILE A 52 1.31 -13.80 -2.69
C ILE A 52 2.72 -14.35 -2.90
N SER A 53 2.84 -15.40 -3.70
CA SER A 53 4.12 -16.01 -4.04
C SER A 53 4.89 -15.22 -5.11
N ILE A 54 6.20 -15.45 -5.19
CA ILE A 54 7.05 -14.86 -6.24
C ILE A 54 6.58 -15.26 -7.64
N GLY A 55 6.10 -16.50 -7.81
CA GLY A 55 5.55 -16.99 -9.08
C GLY A 55 4.30 -16.24 -9.51
N GLU A 56 3.39 -15.95 -8.56
CA GLU A 56 2.18 -15.18 -8.81
C GLU A 56 2.49 -13.71 -9.14
N CYS A 57 3.46 -13.09 -8.47
CA CYS A 57 3.96 -11.77 -8.84
C CYS A 57 4.51 -11.75 -10.28
N ALA A 58 5.28 -12.77 -10.66
CA ALA A 58 5.84 -12.88 -12.01
C ALA A 58 4.76 -13.10 -13.08
N GLN A 59 3.71 -13.87 -12.77
CA GLN A 59 2.56 -14.05 -13.66
C GLN A 59 1.78 -12.73 -13.81
N LEU A 60 1.43 -12.09 -12.69
CA LEU A 60 0.75 -10.79 -12.71
C LEU A 60 1.56 -9.75 -13.46
N SER A 61 2.88 -9.70 -13.31
CA SER A 61 3.71 -8.76 -14.04
C SER A 61 3.57 -8.88 -15.56
N ARG A 62 3.31 -10.09 -16.09
CA ARG A 62 3.07 -10.28 -17.54
C ARG A 62 1.68 -9.82 -17.93
N GLU A 63 0.66 -10.23 -17.17
CA GLU A 63 -0.74 -9.86 -17.44
C GLU A 63 -0.96 -8.33 -17.35
N LEU A 64 -0.32 -7.68 -16.37
CA LEU A 64 -0.37 -6.22 -16.26
C LEU A 64 0.37 -5.53 -17.41
N ALA A 65 1.50 -6.09 -17.88
CA ALA A 65 2.20 -5.56 -19.05
C ALA A 65 1.31 -5.60 -20.30
N ASP A 66 0.62 -6.73 -20.55
CA ASP A 66 -0.27 -6.88 -21.70
C ASP A 66 -1.40 -5.84 -21.70
N VAL A 67 -1.97 -5.54 -20.52
CA VAL A 67 -2.99 -4.50 -20.38
C VAL A 67 -2.40 -3.11 -20.58
N LEU A 68 -1.26 -2.80 -19.98
CA LEU A 68 -0.63 -1.49 -20.14
C LEU A 68 -0.19 -1.25 -21.58
N ASP A 69 0.26 -2.27 -22.30
CA ASP A 69 0.60 -2.18 -23.73
C ASP A 69 -0.65 -1.99 -24.61
N THR A 70 -1.79 -2.57 -24.21
CA THR A 70 -3.06 -2.43 -24.96
C THR A 70 -3.68 -1.04 -24.81
N TYR A 71 -3.70 -0.52 -23.58
CA TYR A 71 -4.32 0.78 -23.28
C TYR A 71 -3.36 1.96 -23.41
N ASP A 72 -2.05 1.69 -23.46
CA ASP A 72 -0.94 2.64 -23.57
C ASP A 72 -1.13 3.96 -22.78
N PRO A 73 -1.33 3.89 -21.44
CA PRO A 73 -1.68 5.08 -20.65
C PRO A 73 -0.48 6.01 -20.38
N ILE A 74 0.74 5.65 -20.79
CA ILE A 74 1.98 6.34 -20.44
C ILE A 74 2.79 6.65 -21.70
N ASP A 75 2.87 7.93 -22.06
CA ASP A 75 3.66 8.44 -23.18
C ASP A 75 5.16 8.58 -22.83
N ALA A 76 5.73 7.55 -22.20
CA ALA A 76 7.13 7.49 -21.78
C ALA A 76 7.57 6.04 -21.50
N SER A 77 8.86 5.76 -21.63
CA SER A 77 9.40 4.45 -21.25
C SER A 77 9.24 4.19 -19.75
N TYR A 78 8.92 2.94 -19.40
CA TYR A 78 8.77 2.54 -18.00
C TYR A 78 9.33 1.14 -17.74
N THR A 79 9.70 0.88 -16.48
CA THR A 79 9.92 -0.46 -15.94
C THR A 79 8.71 -0.82 -15.09
N LEU A 80 8.10 -1.99 -15.35
CA LEU A 80 7.02 -2.54 -14.54
C LEU A 80 7.58 -3.49 -13.48
N GLU A 81 7.14 -3.31 -12.23
CA GLU A 81 7.46 -4.18 -11.12
C GLU A 81 6.18 -4.56 -10.37
N VAL A 82 6.05 -5.85 -10.06
CA VAL A 82 4.97 -6.38 -9.21
C VAL A 82 5.61 -7.07 -8.02
N SER A 83 5.22 -6.67 -6.81
CA SER A 83 5.79 -7.19 -5.57
C SER A 83 4.73 -7.30 -4.49
N SER A 84 4.94 -8.16 -3.50
CA SER A 84 4.24 -8.02 -2.23
C SER A 84 4.80 -6.83 -1.45
N PRO A 85 4.03 -6.23 -0.53
CA PRO A 85 4.55 -5.20 0.37
C PRO A 85 5.50 -5.75 1.45
N GLY A 86 5.65 -7.08 1.51
CA GLY A 86 6.51 -7.77 2.46
C GLY A 86 6.11 -7.53 3.91
N LEU A 87 7.11 -7.46 4.78
CA LEU A 87 6.95 -7.22 6.22
C LEU A 87 6.59 -5.76 6.56
N THR A 88 6.41 -4.86 5.59
CA THR A 88 6.11 -3.45 5.92
C THR A 88 4.87 -3.00 5.20
N ARG A 89 3.81 -3.82 5.25
CA ARG A 89 2.52 -3.50 4.64
C ARG A 89 2.03 -2.15 5.15
N PRO A 90 1.79 -1.16 4.27
CA PRO A 90 1.24 0.11 4.67
C PRO A 90 -0.18 -0.09 5.20
N ILE A 91 -0.55 0.75 6.17
CA ILE A 91 -1.87 0.76 6.79
C ILE A 91 -2.47 2.13 6.48
N LYS A 92 -3.46 2.15 5.58
CA LYS A 92 -4.03 3.40 5.05
C LYS A 92 -5.52 3.52 5.37
N THR A 93 -6.23 2.40 5.32
CA THR A 93 -7.67 2.35 5.52
C THR A 93 -8.01 1.75 6.87
N ARG A 94 -9.24 2.00 7.35
CA ARG A 94 -9.76 1.35 8.57
C ARG A 94 -9.66 -0.18 8.50
N LYS A 95 -10.01 -0.76 7.34
CA LYS A 95 -9.91 -2.20 7.10
C LYS A 95 -8.47 -2.71 7.26
N ASP A 96 -7.47 -1.90 6.91
CA ASP A 96 -6.07 -2.25 7.14
C ASP A 96 -5.72 -2.26 8.62
N PHE A 97 -6.24 -1.30 9.40
CA PHE A 97 -6.06 -1.29 10.86
C PHE A 97 -6.73 -2.50 11.50
N GLU A 98 -7.96 -2.83 11.10
CA GLU A 98 -8.67 -4.03 11.56
C GLU A 98 -7.87 -5.31 11.28
N ARG A 99 -7.28 -5.44 10.08
CA ARG A 99 -6.38 -6.56 9.72
C ARG A 99 -5.05 -6.57 10.47
N ALA A 100 -4.63 -5.41 10.97
CA ALA A 100 -3.41 -5.25 11.77
C ALA A 100 -3.67 -5.44 13.27
N SER A 101 -4.92 -5.61 13.71
CA SER A 101 -5.25 -5.85 15.11
C SER A 101 -4.47 -7.03 15.67
N GLY A 102 -3.90 -6.85 16.86
CA GLY A 102 -3.02 -7.80 17.54
C GLY A 102 -1.57 -7.82 17.04
N LYS A 103 -1.21 -7.08 15.98
CA LYS A 103 0.15 -7.02 15.42
C LYS A 103 0.88 -5.76 15.85
N ALA A 104 2.21 -5.79 15.81
CA ALA A 104 3.02 -4.60 15.99
C ALA A 104 2.91 -3.70 14.75
N ILE A 105 2.70 -2.40 14.97
CA ILE A 105 2.64 -1.39 13.93
C ILE A 105 3.53 -0.21 14.31
N ARG A 106 4.02 0.49 13.28
CA ARG A 106 4.69 1.78 13.42
C ARG A 106 3.75 2.88 12.94
N VAL A 107 3.58 3.92 13.72
CA VAL A 107 2.70 5.06 13.46
C VAL A 107 3.48 6.35 13.59
N ILE A 108 3.49 7.15 12.53
CA ILE A 108 4.05 8.50 12.51
C ILE A 108 2.87 9.48 12.55
N THR A 109 2.93 10.42 13.48
CA THR A 109 1.89 11.44 13.67
C THR A 109 2.25 12.78 13.01
N SER A 110 1.26 13.65 12.84
CA SER A 110 1.41 15.01 12.29
C SER A 110 2.32 15.90 13.14
N PHE A 111 2.45 15.61 14.43
CA PHE A 111 3.35 16.29 15.36
C PHE A 111 4.79 15.76 15.30
N GLY A 112 5.09 14.82 14.39
CA GLY A 112 6.42 14.27 14.19
C GLY A 112 6.80 13.15 15.17
N HIS A 113 5.88 12.69 16.02
CA HIS A 113 6.14 11.57 16.91
C HIS A 113 6.05 10.24 16.14
N ASP A 114 6.95 9.32 16.49
CA ASP A 114 7.07 7.99 15.91
C ASP A 114 6.84 6.94 17.01
N HIS A 115 5.75 6.20 16.89
CA HIS A 115 5.32 5.22 17.87
C HIS A 115 5.40 3.82 17.28
N VAL A 116 5.96 2.88 18.04
CA VAL A 116 5.98 1.45 17.70
C VAL A 116 5.33 0.70 18.84
N GLY A 117 4.27 -0.03 18.54
CA GLY A 117 3.50 -0.74 19.56
C GLY A 117 2.55 -1.77 18.95
N LYS A 118 1.99 -2.62 19.80
CA LYS A 118 0.98 -3.60 19.39
C LYS A 118 -0.36 -2.89 19.26
N LEU A 119 -1.01 -3.03 18.11
CA LEU A 119 -2.37 -2.52 17.91
C LEU A 119 -3.35 -3.38 18.70
N ILE A 120 -3.95 -2.83 19.75
CA ILE A 120 -4.87 -3.57 20.63
C ILE A 120 -6.34 -3.25 20.37
N ASP A 121 -6.66 -2.04 19.88
CA ASP A 121 -8.02 -1.67 19.50
C ASP A 121 -8.06 -0.66 18.33
N VAL A 122 -9.17 -0.68 17.59
CA VAL A 122 -9.45 0.20 16.46
C VAL A 122 -10.89 0.68 16.53
N SER A 123 -11.06 1.98 16.79
CA SER A 123 -12.36 2.65 16.80
C SER A 123 -12.58 3.51 15.54
N ASP A 124 -13.71 4.21 15.49
CA ASP A 124 -14.04 5.13 14.40
C ASP A 124 -13.14 6.38 14.37
N GLU A 125 -12.59 6.78 15.52
CA GLU A 125 -11.88 8.04 15.69
C GLU A 125 -10.39 7.86 16.00
N ALA A 126 -10.02 6.76 16.66
CA ALA A 126 -8.67 6.51 17.17
C ALA A 126 -8.30 5.03 17.18
N ILE A 127 -7.00 4.78 17.27
CA ILE A 127 -6.41 3.47 17.55
C ILE A 127 -5.81 3.44 18.95
N GLU A 128 -5.76 2.25 19.55
CA GLU A 128 -5.03 2.02 20.80
C GLU A 128 -3.80 1.15 20.55
N LEU A 129 -2.65 1.63 21.02
CA LEU A 129 -1.36 0.95 20.95
C LEU A 129 -0.90 0.57 22.36
N GLU A 130 -0.46 -0.67 22.52
CA GLU A 130 0.34 -1.09 23.68
C GLU A 130 1.82 -0.85 23.37
N VAL A 131 2.45 0.05 24.14
CA VAL A 131 3.86 0.43 24.02
C VAL A 131 4.50 0.19 25.39
N GLU A 132 5.46 -0.74 25.47
CA GLU A 132 6.16 -1.08 26.72
C GLU A 132 5.23 -1.43 27.91
N GLY A 133 4.03 -1.95 27.62
CA GLY A 133 3.02 -2.31 28.63
C GLY A 133 2.07 -1.18 29.03
N GLU A 134 2.26 0.03 28.48
CA GLU A 134 1.31 1.14 28.62
C GLU A 134 0.42 1.26 27.39
N THR A 135 -0.85 1.63 27.62
CA THR A 135 -1.80 1.89 26.53
C THR A 135 -1.78 3.36 26.14
N MET A 136 -1.65 3.59 24.84
CA MET A 136 -1.60 4.90 24.20
C MET A 136 -2.71 4.99 23.15
N SER A 137 -3.48 6.07 23.18
CA SER A 137 -4.48 6.37 22.14
C SER A 137 -3.93 7.35 21.12
N VAL A 138 -4.11 7.05 19.82
CA VAL A 138 -3.72 7.92 18.71
C VAL A 138 -4.91 8.16 17.80
N ALA A 139 -5.36 9.41 17.70
CA ALA A 139 -6.43 9.79 16.79
C ALA A 139 -6.03 9.51 15.33
N LEU A 140 -6.92 8.88 14.57
CA LEU A 140 -6.70 8.55 13.15
C LEU A 140 -6.38 9.79 12.32
N THR A 141 -6.99 10.93 12.66
CA THR A 141 -6.76 12.23 12.01
C THR A 141 -5.34 12.77 12.19
N ASN A 142 -4.63 12.33 13.23
CA ASN A 142 -3.26 12.73 13.50
C ASN A 142 -2.24 11.79 12.85
N ILE A 143 -2.66 10.65 12.30
CA ILE A 143 -1.75 9.68 11.68
C ILE A 143 -1.39 10.15 10.26
N THR A 144 -0.11 10.37 10.01
CA THR A 144 0.39 10.73 8.67
C THR A 144 0.92 9.52 7.92
N LYS A 145 1.44 8.52 8.63
CA LYS A 145 1.90 7.26 8.06
C LYS A 145 1.75 6.13 9.06
N ALA A 146 1.30 4.97 8.59
CA ALA A 146 1.30 3.76 9.38
C ALA A 146 1.72 2.56 8.52
N ASN A 147 2.44 1.62 9.13
CA ASN A 147 2.83 0.37 8.50
C ASN A 147 2.95 -0.75 9.55
N LEU A 148 2.80 -2.00 9.10
CA LEU A 148 3.18 -3.13 9.93
C LEU A 148 4.64 -3.00 10.34
N HIS A 149 4.92 -3.37 11.59
CA HIS A 149 6.26 -3.41 12.15
C HIS A 149 6.57 -4.84 12.58
N PHE A 150 7.71 -5.35 12.14
CA PHE A 150 8.16 -6.70 12.48
C PHE A 150 9.40 -6.55 13.34
N GLN A 151 9.36 -7.14 14.54
CA GLN A 151 10.55 -7.36 15.34
C GLN A 151 11.26 -8.60 14.80
N ILE A 152 12.53 -8.44 14.44
CA ILE A 152 13.43 -9.50 13.99
C ILE A 152 14.26 -9.95 15.20
#